data_AF-A0A931S8I3-F1
#
_entry.id   AF-A0A931S8I3-F1
#
_cell.length_a   1.000
_cell.length_b   1.000
_cell.length_c   1.000
_cell.angle_alpha   90.00
_cell.angle_beta   90.00
_cell.angle_gamma   90.00
#
_symmetry.space_group_name_H-M   'P 1'
#
loop_
_entity.id
_entity.type
_entity.pdbx_description
1 polymer ?
#
loop_
_entity_poly.entity_id
_entity_poly.type
_entity_poly.pdbx_seq_one_letter_code
_entity_poly.pdbx_strand_id
1 'polypeptide(L)' 'MANLAEIEEYNYSVFVGSEEFVSFRTLVPVGSSAPDIQATVLDTGQSIRLSEYWKKGDVLIEFGSFT' A
#
# COMPACT_ATOMS: atom_id res chain seq x y z
N MET A 1 12.58 25.58 -14.48
CA MET A 1 12.04 24.42 -15.21
C MET A 1 12.60 23.17 -14.54
N ALA A 2 11.75 22.37 -13.92
CA ALA A 2 12.17 21.23 -13.09
C ALA A 2 12.44 20.00 -13.96
N ASN A 3 13.49 19.24 -13.63
CA ASN A 3 13.62 17.84 -14.02
C ASN A 3 13.76 17.02 -12.73
N LEU A 4 12.61 16.67 -12.15
CA LEU A 4 12.44 15.86 -10.94
C LEU A 4 12.12 14.42 -11.35
N ALA A 5 13.13 13.66 -11.74
CA ALA A 5 12.98 12.23 -11.93
C ALA A 5 14.31 11.54 -11.61
N GLU A 6 14.81 11.74 -10.39
CA GLU A 6 15.50 10.64 -9.75
C GLU A 6 14.46 9.52 -9.64
N ILE A 7 14.69 8.42 -10.36
CA ILE A 7 13.93 7.20 -10.19
C ILE A 7 14.29 6.73 -8.79
N GLU A 8 13.53 7.19 -7.79
CA GLU A 8 13.60 6.65 -6.44
C GLU A 8 13.30 5.17 -6.57
N GLU A 9 14.33 4.37 -6.30
CA GLU A 9 14.27 2.93 -6.28
C GLU A 9 13.04 2.50 -5.47
N TYR A 10 12.18 1.66 -6.04
CA TYR A 10 10.95 1.20 -5.37
C TYR A 10 11.26 0.79 -3.92
N ASN A 11 10.56 1.35 -2.93
CA ASN A 11 10.86 1.25 -1.49
C ASN A 11 11.20 -0.15 -0.91
N TYR A 12 10.90 -1.22 -1.64
CA TYR A 12 11.24 -2.60 -1.27
C TYR A 12 12.29 -3.27 -2.17
N SER A 13 13.07 -2.50 -2.94
CA SER A 13 14.13 -3.04 -3.80
C SER A 13 15.28 -3.65 -2.99
N VAL A 14 15.59 -3.06 -1.83
CA VAL A 14 16.66 -3.47 -0.91
C VAL A 14 16.16 -4.22 0.33
N PHE A 15 14.85 -4.34 0.51
CA PHE A 15 14.29 -5.04 1.66
C PHE A 15 14.41 -6.56 1.49
N VAL A 16 15.24 -7.19 2.34
CA VAL A 16 15.37 -8.65 2.43
C VAL A 16 14.36 -9.16 3.47
N GLY A 17 13.15 -9.43 3.01
CA GLY A 17 12.09 -10.01 3.83
C GLY A 17 12.23 -11.51 4.05
N SER A 18 11.43 -12.09 4.95
CA SER A 18 11.24 -13.54 5.02
C SER A 18 10.57 -14.08 3.75
N GLU A 19 10.60 -15.41 3.52
CA GLU A 19 9.96 -16.04 2.35
C GLU A 19 8.46 -15.68 2.21
N GLU A 20 7.76 -15.50 3.33
CA GLU A 20 6.36 -15.04 3.38
C GLU A 20 6.21 -13.61 2.84
N PHE A 21 7.14 -12.72 3.16
CA PHE A 21 7.12 -11.35 2.65
C PHE A 21 7.43 -11.26 1.16
N VAL A 22 8.37 -12.09 0.66
CA VAL A 22 8.69 -12.17 -0.77
C VAL A 22 7.46 -12.60 -1.56
N SER A 23 6.71 -13.57 -1.04
CA SER A 23 5.45 -14.02 -1.64
C SER A 23 4.42 -12.88 -1.70
N PHE A 24 4.28 -12.11 -0.62
CA PHE A 24 3.38 -10.96 -0.55
C PHE A 24 3.65 -9.91 -1.64
N ARG A 25 4.93 -9.59 -1.91
CA ARG A 25 5.32 -8.62 -2.95
C ARG A 25 4.81 -8.98 -4.35
N THR A 26 4.61 -10.27 -4.63
CA THR A 26 4.17 -10.75 -5.94
C THR A 26 2.65 -10.93 -6.07
N LEU A 27 1.90 -10.86 -4.96
CA LEU A 27 0.46 -11.10 -4.96
C LEU A 27 -0.34 -10.01 -5.71
N VAL A 28 0.17 -8.78 -5.73
CA VAL A 28 -0.53 -7.63 -6.34
C VAL A 28 0.45 -6.85 -7.24
N PRO A 29 0.57 -7.21 -8.52
CA PRO A 29 1.46 -6.53 -9.46
C PRO A 29 1.07 -5.07 -9.68
N VAL A 30 2.05 -4.21 -10.00
CA VAL A 30 1.78 -2.82 -10.41
C VAL A 30 0.88 -2.80 -11.65
N GLY A 31 -0.14 -1.93 -11.64
CA GLY A 31 -1.15 -1.83 -12.70
C GLY A 31 -2.33 -2.79 -12.54
N SER A 32 -2.31 -3.70 -11.55
CA SER A 32 -3.49 -4.47 -11.17
C SER A 32 -4.46 -3.65 -10.32
N SER A 33 -5.71 -4.11 -10.22
CA SER A 33 -6.69 -3.50 -9.32
C SER A 33 -6.26 -3.61 -7.87
N ALA A 34 -6.32 -2.50 -7.14
CA ALA A 34 -6.02 -2.47 -5.71
C ALA A 34 -6.99 -3.40 -4.93
N PRO A 35 -6.50 -4.19 -3.94
CA PRO A 35 -7.34 -5.03 -3.11
C PRO A 35 -8.33 -4.22 -2.27
N ASP A 36 -9.63 -4.47 -2.44
CA ASP A 36 -10.68 -3.80 -1.68
C ASP A 36 -11.05 -4.59 -0.41
N ILE A 37 -10.15 -4.52 0.58
CA ILE A 37 -10.33 -5.18 1.88
C ILE A 37 -11.16 -4.32 2.84
N GLN A 38 -11.80 -4.98 3.81
CA GLN A 38 -12.41 -4.30 4.96
C GLN A 38 -11.38 -4.04 6.05
N ALA A 39 -11.44 -2.86 6.65
CA ALA A 39 -10.63 -2.44 7.79
C ALA A 39 -11.50 -1.76 8.84
N THR A 40 -11.04 -1.79 10.09
CA THR A 40 -11.70 -1.08 11.19
C THR A 40 -11.04 0.28 11.40
N VAL A 41 -11.83 1.35 11.35
CA VAL A 41 -11.36 2.71 11.67
C VAL A 41 -11.11 2.81 13.17
N LEU A 42 -9.89 3.14 13.56
CA LEU A 42 -9.46 3.12 14.98
C LEU A 42 -10.31 4.05 15.86
N ASP A 43 -10.56 5.27 15.40
CA ASP A 43 -11.24 6.30 16.20
C ASP A 43 -12.73 6.00 16.44
N THR A 44 -13.39 5.32 15.50
CA THR A 44 -14.85 5.11 15.54
C THR A 44 -15.25 3.66 15.75
N GLY A 45 -14.32 2.72 15.58
CA GLY A 45 -14.59 1.28 15.56
C GLY A 45 -15.42 0.82 14.36
N GLN A 46 -15.71 1.68 13.39
CA GLN A 46 -16.54 1.33 12.24
C GLN A 46 -15.76 0.52 11.20
N SER A 47 -16.43 -0.43 10.55
CA SER A 47 -15.89 -1.12 9.38
C SER A 47 -15.98 -0.23 8.13
N ILE A 48 -14.91 -0.18 7.36
CA ILE A 48 -14.83 0.55 6.09
C ILE A 48 -14.14 -0.31 5.03
N ARG A 49 -14.50 -0.12 3.76
CA ARG A 49 -13.78 -0.66 2.60
C ARG A 49 -12.70 0.31 2.15
N LEU A 50 -11.50 -0.16 1.80
CA LEU A 50 -10.43 0.74 1.35
C LEU A 50 -10.80 1.57 0.11
N SER A 51 -11.66 1.04 -0.76
CA SER A 51 -12.19 1.76 -1.93
C SER A 51 -12.91 3.06 -1.62
N GLU A 52 -13.40 3.22 -0.40
CA GLU A 52 -14.01 4.46 0.06
C GLU A 52 -13.03 5.64 0.10
N TYR A 53 -11.72 5.37 0.16
CA TYR A 53 -10.65 6.37 0.13
C TYR A 53 -10.23 6.70 -1.30
N TRP A 54 -9.86 5.72 -2.13
CA TRP A 54 -9.36 6.01 -3.48
C TRP A 54 -10.44 6.44 -4.47
N LYS A 55 -11.73 6.20 -4.19
CA LYS A 55 -12.81 6.78 -5.00
C LYS A 55 -12.83 8.32 -4.98
N LYS A 56 -12.15 8.94 -4.01
CA LYS A 56 -12.09 10.40 -3.83
C LYS A 56 -10.86 11.03 -4.50
N GLY A 57 -9.90 10.22 -4.94
CA GLY A 57 -8.64 10.64 -5.52
C GLY A 57 -7.53 9.63 -5.27
N ASP A 58 -6.31 9.95 -5.71
CA ASP A 58 -5.15 9.09 -5.48
C ASP A 58 -4.82 9.00 -3.99
N VAL A 59 -4.42 7.81 -3.54
CA VAL A 59 -4.10 7.53 -2.13
C VAL A 59 -2.77 6.79 -2.00
N LEU A 60 -2.04 7.13 -0.94
CA LEU A 60 -0.92 6.33 -0.44
C LEU A 60 -1.42 5.58 0.81
N ILE A 61 -1.21 4.27 0.85
CA ILE A 61 -1.60 3.42 1.98
C ILE A 61 -0.34 2.77 2.55
N GLU A 62 -0.13 2.97 3.85
CA GLU A 62 0.98 2.38 4.59
C GLU A 62 0.44 1.35 5.59
N PHE A 63 1.05 0.15 5.61
CA PHE A 63 0.73 -0.89 6.57
C PHE A 63 1.82 -0.95 7.63
N GLY A 64 1.42 -1.02 8.90
CA GLY A 64 2.32 -1.13 10.03
C GLY A 64 1.61 -1.63 11.27
N SER A 65 2.38 -1.86 12.33
CA SER A 65 1.88 -2.26 13.65
C SER A 65 2.65 -1.52 14.73
N PHE A 66 1.99 -1.20 15.84
CA PHE A 66 2.70 -0.88 17.07
C PHE A 66 3.28 -2.19 17.62
N THR A 67 4.61 -2.29 17.64
CA THR A 67 5.33 -3.32 18.38
C THR A 67 5.78 -2.78 19.71
#